data_AF-A0A5M8SBZ5-F1
#
_entry.id   AF-A0A5M8SBZ5-F1
#
_cell.length_a   1.000
_cell.length_b   1.000
_cell.length_c   1.000
_cell.angle_alpha   90.00
_cell.angle_beta   90.00
_cell.angle_gamma   90.00
#
_symmetry.space_group_name_H-M   'P 1'
#
loop_
_entity.id
_entity.type
_entity.pdbx_description
1 polymer ?
#
loop_
_entity_poly.entity_id
_entity_poly.type
_entity_poly.pdbx_seq_one_letter_code
_entity_poly.pdbx_strand_id
1 'polypeptide(L)'
;MSFGGSDCGPARSGTADTAPAARKILSCGTKGGQTARLTKARASFTRSSMIPRTVSKKLRAGPLEGDVMSYPAPADPKSQLRKSMGFWDVLLFNIATVLGPRWIAAAGHNGSSSISLWVLAAVFFFVPGALVINELSSRFPEEGGLYAWSREAFGPFHGFVAGWTYWIYTVFYFPGLLLASASMAAYILGPRGAALAEQRTFLLTVSLALLLVAVLLNIVGLNIGKWLQNAGGVGTYIPLCILVVIAVLVVVKHGSATQFTLHGMMPTWNWDTVNFWSQIAFAFTGLELCSAMSEEVRDPCRTLPRAVFGAGALIALMYIVGTFAILALVPAEGIDPQSGVFHAITVGSMALKVGALGVLAALLVTAGNAGGVGSTVAGIARVPFAVGIDRYLPAAFGKIHPKWKTPWISILVQAGLSGIILLLSQVHTRSAIVGYQIVVDAAIILYFIPFLYMFAAVIKLAGRKDRAENPLAVPVPGGKAGVWICGALGFIVVLLGIILSFVPPGGSDVLDFEVKLIGGTVGTLLIGLYLYWRGARSKQAE
;
A
#
# COMPACT_ATOMS: atom_id res chain seq x y z
N MET A 1 -41.63 24.40 49.00
CA MET A 1 -42.60 23.51 48.35
C MET A 1 -41.78 22.38 47.73
N SER A 2 -41.70 21.13 48.23
CA SER A 2 -42.59 20.35 49.10
C SER A 2 -44.00 20.20 48.52
N PHE A 3 -44.62 19.02 48.42
CA PHE A 3 -44.41 17.71 49.09
C PHE A 3 -43.72 16.67 48.16
N GLY A 4 -43.32 15.42 48.49
CA GLY A 4 -43.53 14.49 49.64
C GLY A 4 -44.28 13.23 49.14
N GLY A 5 -43.71 12.01 49.10
CA GLY A 5 -43.50 11.02 50.20
C GLY A 5 -44.53 9.86 50.07
N SER A 6 -44.32 8.59 50.45
CA SER A 6 -43.14 7.87 50.98
C SER A 6 -43.32 6.32 50.94
N ASP A 7 -42.25 5.57 51.28
CA ASP A 7 -42.21 4.15 51.75
C ASP A 7 -42.55 3.02 50.73
N CYS A 8 -42.19 1.72 50.90
CA CYS A 8 -41.46 0.98 51.95
C CYS A 8 -40.70 -0.27 51.38
N GLY A 9 -39.99 -1.03 52.24
CA GLY A 9 -39.53 -2.43 52.06
C GLY A 9 -39.65 -3.22 53.38
N PRO A 10 -38.86 -4.28 53.70
CA PRO A 10 -37.86 -5.02 52.88
C PRO A 10 -37.82 -6.58 53.11
N ALA A 11 -36.80 -7.22 52.52
CA ALA A 11 -36.04 -8.41 53.00
C ALA A 11 -36.65 -9.84 53.04
N ARG A 12 -35.90 -10.81 52.45
CA ARG A 12 -35.29 -11.94 53.18
C ARG A 12 -34.16 -12.62 52.38
N SER A 13 -33.31 -13.39 53.07
CA SER A 13 -32.08 -14.02 52.58
C SER A 13 -32.16 -15.55 52.51
N GLY A 14 -31.30 -16.16 51.69
CA GLY A 14 -31.05 -17.62 51.64
C GLY A 14 -29.69 -17.90 50.99
N THR A 15 -28.94 -18.87 51.51
CA THR A 15 -27.50 -19.06 51.23
C THR A 15 -27.11 -20.50 50.90
N ALA A 16 -26.12 -20.66 50.02
CA ALA A 16 -25.29 -21.87 49.81
C ALA A 16 -26.07 -23.13 49.29
N ASP A 17 -25.50 -24.16 48.66
CA ASP A 17 -24.12 -24.66 48.56
C ASP A 17 -24.06 -25.80 47.49
N THR A 18 -22.88 -26.39 47.29
CA THR A 18 -22.58 -27.68 46.60
C THR A 18 -22.65 -27.78 45.05
N ALA A 19 -21.48 -28.16 44.53
CA ALA A 19 -21.29 -29.08 43.39
C ALA A 19 -20.28 -30.17 43.88
N PRO A 20 -19.72 -31.09 43.06
CA PRO A 20 -20.10 -31.59 41.74
C PRO A 20 -20.26 -33.14 41.71
N ALA A 21 -20.56 -33.73 40.55
CA ALA A 21 -20.37 -35.19 40.35
C ALA A 21 -20.08 -35.55 38.88
N ALA A 22 -19.10 -36.44 38.66
CA ALA A 22 -18.78 -37.00 37.35
C ALA A 22 -18.52 -38.52 37.44
N ARG A 23 -19.22 -39.30 36.61
CA ARG A 23 -19.01 -40.74 36.36
C ARG A 23 -19.64 -41.14 35.01
N LYS A 24 -19.31 -42.28 34.38
CA LYS A 24 -18.04 -43.01 34.23
C LYS A 24 -18.27 -44.10 33.15
N ILE A 25 -17.30 -44.25 32.26
CA ILE A 25 -17.02 -45.35 31.31
C ILE A 25 -17.75 -46.70 31.56
N LEU A 26 -18.21 -47.34 30.47
CA LEU A 26 -18.34 -48.80 30.34
C LEU A 26 -17.86 -49.27 28.94
N SER A 27 -17.55 -50.56 28.77
CA SER A 27 -16.62 -51.05 27.73
C SER A 27 -16.84 -52.51 27.26
N CYS A 28 -16.10 -52.93 26.23
CA CYS A 28 -15.96 -54.30 25.66
C CYS A 28 -17.14 -54.84 24.81
N GLY A 29 -16.92 -55.73 23.81
CA GLY A 29 -15.62 -56.06 23.17
C GLY A 29 -15.58 -57.31 22.26
N THR A 30 -14.76 -57.24 21.20
CA THR A 30 -13.96 -58.32 20.52
C THR A 30 -14.62 -59.53 19.79
N LYS A 31 -13.86 -60.03 18.79
CA LYS A 31 -14.03 -61.22 17.90
C LYS A 31 -15.02 -61.03 16.73
N GLY A 32 -14.80 -61.56 15.52
CA GLY A 32 -13.59 -62.21 14.94
C GLY A 32 -13.92 -63.38 13.98
N GLY A 33 -13.46 -63.33 12.72
CA GLY A 33 -13.67 -64.41 11.72
C GLY A 33 -13.06 -64.08 10.33
N GLN A 34 -12.80 -65.09 9.49
CA GLN A 34 -12.07 -64.98 8.21
C GLN A 34 -12.78 -65.71 7.05
N THR A 35 -12.20 -65.55 5.84
CA THR A 35 -12.29 -66.35 4.58
C THR A 35 -13.21 -65.84 3.45
N ALA A 36 -13.04 -66.26 2.19
CA ALA A 36 -11.94 -65.96 1.22
C ALA A 36 -12.19 -66.64 -0.16
N ARG A 37 -11.37 -66.32 -1.20
CA ARG A 37 -11.15 -67.05 -2.49
C ARG A 37 -12.21 -66.86 -3.62
N LEU A 38 -11.94 -66.95 -4.94
CA LEU A 38 -10.68 -67.12 -5.74
C LEU A 38 -10.80 -66.74 -7.27
N THR A 39 -9.76 -66.08 -7.83
CA THR A 39 -9.13 -66.16 -9.21
C THR A 39 -9.89 -66.29 -10.55
N LYS A 40 -9.34 -65.61 -11.59
CA LYS A 40 -8.45 -66.12 -12.69
C LYS A 40 -7.67 -64.94 -13.32
N ALA A 41 -6.34 -64.95 -13.50
CA ALA A 41 -5.48 -65.60 -14.52
C ALA A 41 -5.62 -64.98 -15.94
N ARG A 42 -4.60 -64.76 -16.78
CA ARG A 42 -3.14 -65.12 -16.88
C ARG A 42 -2.41 -63.92 -17.59
N ALA A 43 -1.17 -63.86 -18.10
CA ALA A 43 0.04 -64.70 -18.30
C ALA A 43 1.26 -63.73 -18.52
N SER A 44 2.46 -63.87 -17.92
CA SER A 44 3.63 -64.73 -18.21
C SER A 44 4.54 -64.36 -19.42
N PHE A 45 5.80 -63.98 -19.15
CA PHE A 45 6.97 -64.26 -20.01
C PHE A 45 8.24 -64.40 -19.15
N THR A 46 9.27 -65.10 -19.65
CA THR A 46 10.43 -65.56 -18.85
C THR A 46 11.78 -65.29 -19.51
N ARG A 47 12.82 -65.08 -18.69
CA ARG A 47 14.19 -65.54 -19.01
C ARG A 47 14.99 -65.85 -17.75
N SER A 48 16.05 -66.65 -17.89
CA SER A 48 16.81 -67.27 -16.80
C SER A 48 18.31 -67.18 -17.07
N SER A 49 19.11 -67.06 -16.00
CA SER A 49 20.50 -67.50 -15.96
C SER A 49 20.86 -67.94 -14.53
N MET A 50 21.75 -68.92 -14.42
CA MET A 50 22.18 -69.54 -13.16
C MET A 50 23.46 -68.89 -12.62
N ILE A 51 23.74 -69.05 -11.32
CA ILE A 51 25.07 -69.42 -10.76
C ILE A 51 24.91 -69.74 -9.24
N PRO A 52 25.67 -70.71 -8.66
CA PRO A 52 25.30 -71.36 -7.40
C PRO A 52 25.79 -70.69 -6.10
N ARG A 53 25.21 -71.11 -4.97
CA ARG A 53 25.65 -70.78 -3.60
C ARG A 53 26.57 -71.87 -3.03
N THR A 54 27.75 -71.50 -2.54
CA THR A 54 28.56 -72.38 -1.66
C THR A 54 29.42 -71.61 -0.64
N VAL A 55 29.03 -71.75 0.64
CA VAL A 55 29.89 -71.83 1.84
C VAL A 55 30.94 -70.71 2.12
N SER A 56 30.55 -69.79 3.00
CA SER A 56 31.23 -69.40 4.26
C SER A 56 32.74 -69.06 4.29
N LYS A 57 33.05 -67.82 4.73
CA LYS A 57 33.83 -67.62 5.97
C LYS A 57 33.52 -66.29 6.66
N LYS A 58 33.84 -66.21 7.96
CA LYS A 58 33.54 -65.08 8.86
C LYS A 58 34.33 -63.82 8.48
N LEU A 59 33.65 -62.68 8.37
CA LEU A 59 34.18 -61.36 8.72
C LEU A 59 33.14 -60.65 9.59
N ARG A 60 33.57 -60.06 10.71
CA ARG A 60 32.69 -59.28 11.59
C ARG A 60 32.54 -57.88 10.99
N ALA A 61 31.35 -57.56 10.49
CA ALA A 61 30.95 -56.16 10.36
C ALA A 61 30.53 -55.65 11.75
N GLY A 62 31.20 -54.60 12.23
CA GLY A 62 30.55 -53.71 13.22
C GLY A 62 29.47 -52.87 12.52
N PRO A 63 28.62 -52.16 13.26
CA PRO A 63 27.76 -51.16 12.65
C PRO A 63 28.66 -50.10 12.00
N LEU A 64 28.54 -49.96 10.68
CA LEU A 64 28.97 -48.74 10.02
C LEU A 64 27.91 -47.69 10.32
N GLU A 65 28.04 -47.07 11.49
CA GLU A 65 27.41 -45.80 11.84
C GLU A 65 28.02 -44.71 10.93
N GLY A 66 27.71 -44.80 9.63
CA GLY A 66 28.06 -43.78 8.67
C GLY A 66 27.19 -42.58 8.94
N ASP A 67 27.75 -41.56 9.59
CA ASP A 67 27.12 -40.26 9.75
C ASP A 67 26.61 -39.79 8.38
N VAL A 68 25.29 -39.89 8.18
CA VAL A 68 24.63 -39.28 7.04
C VAL A 68 24.63 -37.79 7.34
N MET A 69 25.75 -37.14 6.99
CA MET A 69 25.95 -35.69 7.05
C MET A 69 24.76 -35.02 6.36
N SER A 70 23.78 -34.64 7.18
CA SER A 70 22.59 -33.93 6.76
C SER A 70 23.01 -32.51 6.49
N TYR A 71 23.59 -32.30 5.30
CA TYR A 71 23.78 -30.98 4.71
C TYR A 71 22.50 -30.18 4.97
N PRO A 72 22.56 -29.10 5.75
CA PRO A 72 21.40 -28.24 5.94
C PRO A 72 20.93 -27.83 4.55
N ALA A 73 19.65 -28.09 4.24
CA ALA A 73 19.08 -27.67 2.97
C ALA A 73 19.41 -26.18 2.80
N PRO A 74 19.97 -25.76 1.65
CA PRO A 74 20.53 -24.42 1.50
C PRO A 74 19.45 -23.40 1.84
N ALA A 75 19.68 -22.66 2.93
CA ALA A 75 18.64 -21.87 3.57
C ALA A 75 18.01 -20.90 2.56
N ASP A 76 16.68 -20.96 2.42
CA ASP A 76 15.93 -20.18 1.44
C ASP A 76 16.38 -18.71 1.51
N PRO A 77 16.89 -18.11 0.42
CA PRO A 77 17.31 -16.71 0.40
C PRO A 77 16.27 -15.72 0.95
N LYS A 78 14.98 -16.07 0.92
CA LYS A 78 13.88 -15.29 1.53
C LYS A 78 14.00 -15.19 3.06
N SER A 79 14.44 -16.26 3.74
CA SER A 79 14.34 -16.40 5.20
C SER A 79 15.29 -15.53 6.03
N GLN A 80 15.89 -14.49 5.43
CA GLN A 80 16.97 -13.69 6.03
C GLN A 80 16.49 -12.38 6.68
N LEU A 81 15.22 -12.02 6.53
CA LEU A 81 14.65 -10.76 7.04
C LEU A 81 14.27 -10.84 8.54
N ARG A 82 14.48 -9.73 9.27
CA ARG A 82 14.23 -9.66 10.72
C ARG A 82 12.85 -9.10 11.03
N LYS A 83 12.01 -9.89 11.72
CA LYS A 83 10.69 -9.52 12.28
C LYS A 83 10.79 -8.40 13.32
N SER A 84 10.80 -7.16 12.83
CA SER A 84 11.21 -5.96 13.55
C SER A 84 10.09 -4.93 13.72
N MET A 85 9.07 -4.94 12.86
CA MET A 85 7.92 -4.04 12.92
C MET A 85 6.78 -4.63 13.77
N GLY A 86 6.24 -3.83 14.69
CA GLY A 86 5.00 -4.09 15.41
C GLY A 86 3.82 -3.27 14.86
N PHE A 87 2.69 -3.32 15.56
CA PHE A 87 1.46 -2.63 15.18
C PHE A 87 1.63 -1.12 14.94
N TRP A 88 2.32 -0.42 15.84
CA TRP A 88 2.54 1.03 15.69
C TRP A 88 3.43 1.37 14.50
N ASP A 89 4.44 0.55 14.22
CA ASP A 89 5.32 0.76 13.06
C ASP A 89 4.53 0.61 11.75
N VAL A 90 3.69 -0.42 11.62
CA VAL A 90 2.84 -0.63 10.43
C VAL A 90 1.76 0.45 10.30
N LEU A 91 1.15 0.88 11.41
CA LEU A 91 0.15 1.95 11.39
C LEU A 91 0.75 3.29 10.95
N LEU A 92 1.92 3.65 11.48
CA LEU A 92 2.62 4.87 11.09
C LEU A 92 3.18 4.80 9.66
N PHE A 93 3.66 3.63 9.22
CA PHE A 93 4.07 3.39 7.83
C PHE A 93 2.91 3.60 6.84
N ASN A 94 1.72 3.07 7.16
CA ASN A 94 0.53 3.26 6.33
C ASN A 94 0.11 4.74 6.29
N ILE A 95 0.18 5.46 7.41
CA ILE A 95 -0.07 6.91 7.44
C ILE A 95 0.99 7.66 6.60
N ALA A 96 2.28 7.36 6.77
CA ALA A 96 3.38 8.00 6.03
C ALA A 96 3.29 7.80 4.51
N THR A 97 2.79 6.64 4.09
CA THR A 97 2.68 6.24 2.68
C THR A 97 1.44 6.84 2.01
N VAL A 98 0.27 6.71 2.66
CA VAL A 98 -1.03 7.03 2.05
C VAL A 98 -1.40 8.50 2.24
N LEU A 99 -1.26 9.05 3.46
CA LEU A 99 -1.82 10.36 3.83
C LEU A 99 -1.00 11.51 3.21
N GLY A 100 -1.36 11.94 2.01
CA GLY A 100 -0.70 13.07 1.34
C GLY A 100 -1.36 14.42 1.66
N PRO A 101 -0.68 15.39 2.31
CA PRO A 101 -1.23 16.74 2.52
C PRO A 101 -1.60 17.46 1.21
N ARG A 102 -0.89 17.15 0.11
CA ARG A 102 -1.20 17.67 -1.23
C ARG A 102 -2.56 17.22 -1.75
N TRP A 103 -3.08 16.07 -1.32
CA TRP A 103 -4.42 15.62 -1.71
C TRP A 103 -5.51 16.41 -0.99
N ILE A 104 -5.28 16.83 0.25
CA ILE A 104 -6.17 17.77 0.98
C ILE A 104 -6.15 19.14 0.30
N ALA A 105 -4.98 19.61 -0.16
CA ALA A 105 -4.87 20.86 -0.92
C ALA A 105 -5.60 20.77 -2.28
N ALA A 106 -5.37 19.73 -3.06
CA ALA A 106 -6.08 19.51 -4.33
C ALA A 106 -7.61 19.36 -4.15
N ALA A 107 -8.06 18.72 -3.06
CA ALA A 107 -9.47 18.64 -2.72
C ALA A 107 -10.06 20.00 -2.32
N GLY A 108 -9.32 20.82 -1.57
CA GLY A 108 -9.70 22.21 -1.27
C GLY A 108 -9.78 23.09 -2.52
N HIS A 109 -8.85 22.95 -3.46
CA HIS A 109 -8.86 23.65 -4.74
C HIS A 109 -10.10 23.33 -5.58
N ASN A 110 -10.53 22.06 -5.60
CA ASN A 110 -11.78 21.63 -6.25
C ASN A 110 -13.05 22.00 -5.45
N GLY A 111 -12.92 22.67 -4.31
CA GLY A 111 -14.03 23.18 -3.51
C GLY A 111 -14.70 22.17 -2.59
N SER A 112 -15.83 22.57 -2.00
CA SER A 112 -16.52 21.81 -0.94
C SER A 112 -17.23 20.54 -1.44
N SER A 113 -17.44 20.39 -2.75
CA SER A 113 -17.95 19.16 -3.38
C SER A 113 -17.02 17.97 -3.12
N SER A 114 -15.71 18.18 -3.09
CA SER A 114 -14.67 17.19 -2.79
C SER A 114 -14.88 16.46 -1.45
N ILE A 115 -15.57 17.08 -0.49
CA ILE A 115 -15.88 16.47 0.81
C ILE A 115 -16.84 15.28 0.63
N SER A 116 -17.84 15.40 -0.25
CA SER A 116 -18.72 14.28 -0.59
C SER A 116 -17.98 13.20 -1.37
N LEU A 117 -17.07 13.58 -2.27
CA LEU A 117 -16.25 12.64 -3.03
C LEU A 117 -15.30 11.84 -2.13
N TRP A 118 -14.72 12.45 -1.09
CA TRP A 118 -13.97 11.72 -0.07
C TRP A 118 -14.83 10.68 0.66
N VAL A 119 -16.07 11.01 1.02
CA VAL A 119 -17.00 10.05 1.66
C VAL A 119 -17.38 8.92 0.70
N LEU A 120 -17.69 9.24 -0.56
CA LEU A 120 -18.03 8.25 -1.58
C LEU A 120 -16.86 7.30 -1.86
N ALA A 121 -15.65 7.82 -2.06
CA ALA A 121 -14.46 7.00 -2.26
C ALA A 121 -14.09 6.20 -0.99
N ALA A 122 -14.29 6.75 0.20
CA ALA A 122 -14.09 6.01 1.45
C ALA A 122 -15.01 4.78 1.54
N VAL A 123 -16.30 4.94 1.21
CA VAL A 123 -17.33 3.88 1.31
C VAL A 123 -17.26 2.88 0.16
N PHE A 124 -17.14 3.34 -1.09
CA PHE A 124 -17.27 2.49 -2.28
C PHE A 124 -15.93 1.95 -2.81
N PHE A 125 -14.80 2.52 -2.41
CA PHE A 125 -13.48 2.08 -2.88
C PHE A 125 -12.54 1.68 -1.73
N PHE A 126 -12.31 2.57 -0.77
CA PHE A 126 -11.27 2.40 0.24
C PHE A 126 -11.57 1.29 1.26
N VAL A 127 -12.79 1.27 1.84
CA VAL A 127 -13.20 0.19 2.76
C VAL A 127 -13.27 -1.18 2.03
N PRO A 128 -13.88 -1.30 0.84
CA PRO A 128 -13.77 -2.50 0.00
C PRO A 128 -12.33 -2.91 -0.32
N GLY A 129 -11.45 -1.95 -0.66
CA GLY A 129 -10.04 -2.17 -0.93
C GLY A 129 -9.29 -2.71 0.28
N ALA A 130 -9.46 -2.09 1.45
CA ALA A 130 -8.88 -2.55 2.71
C ALA A 130 -9.33 -3.97 3.08
N LEU A 131 -10.61 -4.31 2.86
CA LEU A 131 -11.14 -5.66 3.06
C LEU A 131 -10.52 -6.69 2.11
N VAL A 132 -10.31 -6.32 0.83
CA VAL A 132 -9.67 -7.18 -0.18
C VAL A 132 -8.18 -7.38 0.09
N ILE A 133 -7.45 -6.31 0.42
CA ILE A 133 -6.04 -6.35 0.83
C ILE A 133 -5.88 -7.24 2.07
N ASN A 134 -6.81 -7.14 3.02
CA ASN A 134 -6.81 -7.93 4.25
C ASN A 134 -7.06 -9.43 4.00
N GLU A 135 -8.01 -9.81 3.14
CA GLU A 135 -8.19 -11.23 2.78
C GLU A 135 -6.98 -11.77 2.00
N LEU A 136 -6.45 -11.02 1.03
CA LEU A 136 -5.32 -11.48 0.21
C LEU A 136 -4.02 -11.59 1.03
N SER A 137 -3.68 -10.60 1.85
CA SER A 137 -2.46 -10.62 2.68
C SER A 137 -2.49 -11.66 3.80
N SER A 138 -3.66 -11.98 4.36
CA SER A 138 -3.81 -13.03 5.38
C SER A 138 -3.82 -14.46 4.81
N ARG A 139 -4.25 -14.63 3.55
CA ARG A 139 -4.19 -15.92 2.83
C ARG A 139 -2.85 -16.18 2.13
N PHE A 140 -2.25 -15.13 1.56
CA PHE A 140 -1.02 -15.17 0.76
C PHE A 140 0.01 -14.18 1.32
N PRO A 141 0.69 -14.53 2.44
CA PRO A 141 1.61 -13.64 3.14
C PRO A 141 3.03 -13.58 2.55
N GLU A 142 3.27 -14.16 1.36
CA GLU A 142 4.56 -14.08 0.66
C GLU A 142 4.95 -12.62 0.34
N GLU A 143 6.24 -12.28 0.37
CA GLU A 143 6.70 -10.99 -0.13
C GLU A 143 6.30 -10.75 -1.60
N GLY A 144 5.84 -9.53 -1.89
CA GLY A 144 5.49 -9.06 -3.23
C GLY A 144 4.08 -8.48 -3.36
N GLY A 145 3.16 -8.74 -2.41
CA GLY A 145 1.82 -8.14 -2.38
C GLY A 145 1.07 -8.32 -3.72
N LEU A 146 0.74 -7.20 -4.38
CA LEU A 146 0.08 -7.17 -5.70
C LEU A 146 0.76 -8.09 -6.73
N TYR A 147 2.09 -8.21 -6.73
CA TYR A 147 2.83 -9.12 -7.61
C TYR A 147 2.47 -10.59 -7.33
N ALA A 148 2.54 -10.99 -6.05
CA ALA A 148 2.33 -12.36 -5.61
C ALA A 148 0.86 -12.80 -5.84
N TRP A 149 -0.11 -11.94 -5.49
CA TRP A 149 -1.53 -12.23 -5.67
C TRP A 149 -1.92 -12.34 -7.15
N SER A 150 -1.36 -11.47 -8.00
CA SER A 150 -1.55 -11.54 -9.47
C SER A 150 -0.93 -12.80 -10.07
N ARG A 151 0.27 -13.17 -9.61
CA ARG A 151 0.96 -14.41 -10.01
C ARG A 151 0.19 -15.66 -9.62
N GLU A 152 -0.34 -15.73 -8.39
CA GLU A 152 -1.09 -16.87 -7.88
C GLU A 152 -2.48 -17.01 -8.53
N ALA A 153 -3.15 -15.89 -8.81
CA ALA A 153 -4.46 -15.92 -9.46
C ALA A 153 -4.37 -16.18 -10.98
N PHE A 154 -3.39 -15.61 -11.68
CA PHE A 154 -3.37 -15.56 -13.16
C PHE A 154 -2.09 -16.10 -13.81
N GLY A 155 -1.06 -16.43 -13.04
CA GLY A 155 0.21 -16.99 -13.54
C GLY A 155 1.32 -15.95 -13.79
N PRO A 156 2.52 -16.41 -14.18
CA PRO A 156 3.74 -15.57 -14.17
C PRO A 156 3.68 -14.32 -15.05
N PHE A 157 2.98 -14.36 -16.18
CA PHE A 157 2.83 -13.21 -17.07
C PHE A 157 2.08 -12.05 -16.42
N HIS A 158 0.90 -12.34 -15.84
CA HIS A 158 0.08 -11.32 -15.18
C HIS A 158 0.72 -10.84 -13.87
N GLY A 159 1.41 -11.75 -13.15
CA GLY A 159 2.33 -11.38 -12.08
C GLY A 159 3.36 -10.35 -12.55
N PHE A 160 4.11 -10.64 -13.62
CA PHE A 160 5.09 -9.70 -14.18
C PHE A 160 4.46 -8.35 -14.56
N VAL A 161 3.33 -8.33 -15.27
CA VAL A 161 2.68 -7.08 -15.69
C VAL A 161 2.30 -6.24 -14.47
N ALA A 162 1.69 -6.85 -13.45
CA ALA A 162 1.37 -6.16 -12.20
C ALA A 162 2.64 -5.64 -11.49
N GLY A 163 3.70 -6.45 -11.38
CA GLY A 163 4.95 -6.04 -10.72
C GLY A 163 5.73 -4.95 -11.48
N TRP A 164 5.74 -4.99 -12.81
CA TRP A 164 6.38 -3.99 -13.66
C TRP A 164 5.65 -2.65 -13.58
N THR A 165 4.32 -2.66 -13.71
CA THR A 165 3.49 -1.45 -13.65
C THR A 165 3.51 -0.81 -12.25
N TYR A 166 3.43 -1.64 -11.20
CA TYR A 166 3.58 -1.22 -9.80
C TYR A 166 5.00 -0.75 -9.43
N TRP A 167 6.03 -1.06 -10.21
CA TRP A 167 7.33 -0.39 -10.05
C TRP A 167 7.41 0.92 -10.86
N ILE A 168 7.09 0.86 -12.16
CA ILE A 168 7.36 1.97 -13.08
C ILE A 168 6.49 3.20 -12.80
N TYR A 169 5.31 3.06 -12.17
CA TYR A 169 4.53 4.23 -11.74
C TYR A 169 5.31 5.13 -10.77
N THR A 170 6.19 4.57 -9.92
CA THR A 170 6.94 5.35 -8.93
C THR A 170 7.87 6.37 -9.57
N VAL A 171 8.37 6.07 -10.77
CA VAL A 171 9.25 6.93 -11.56
C VAL A 171 8.52 8.20 -12.02
N PHE A 172 7.20 8.11 -12.25
CA PHE A 172 6.33 9.24 -12.55
C PHE A 172 5.78 9.91 -11.27
N TYR A 173 5.48 9.13 -10.23
CA TYR A 173 4.92 9.62 -8.96
C TYR A 173 5.91 10.48 -8.15
N PHE A 174 7.18 10.07 -8.06
CA PHE A 174 8.16 10.75 -7.21
C PHE A 174 8.48 12.20 -7.62
N PRO A 175 8.68 12.56 -8.90
CA PRO A 175 8.84 13.96 -9.30
C PRO A 175 7.76 14.88 -8.73
N GLY A 176 6.49 14.46 -8.81
CA GLY A 176 5.37 15.25 -8.29
C GLY A 176 5.32 15.32 -6.76
N LEU A 177 5.61 14.21 -6.08
CA LEU A 177 5.71 14.17 -4.61
C LEU A 177 6.87 15.03 -4.08
N LEU A 178 8.03 15.02 -4.74
CA LEU A 178 9.22 15.78 -4.36
C LEU A 178 9.03 17.28 -4.56
N LEU A 179 8.44 17.70 -5.69
CA LEU A 179 8.12 19.12 -5.96
C LEU A 179 7.16 19.68 -4.91
N ALA A 180 6.07 18.96 -4.60
CA ALA A 180 5.16 19.34 -3.52
C ALA A 180 5.88 19.38 -2.16
N SER A 181 6.76 18.42 -1.87
CA SER A 181 7.56 18.40 -0.64
C SER A 181 8.50 19.60 -0.51
N ALA A 182 9.14 20.01 -1.61
CA ALA A 182 9.99 21.19 -1.68
C ALA A 182 9.18 22.48 -1.49
N SER A 183 8.01 22.58 -2.12
CA SER A 183 7.10 23.72 -1.98
C SER A 183 6.60 23.87 -0.54
N MET A 184 6.19 22.78 0.11
CA MET A 184 5.83 22.76 1.54
C MET A 184 7.01 23.17 2.44
N ALA A 185 8.22 22.69 2.15
CA ALA A 185 9.42 23.01 2.93
C ALA A 185 9.80 24.50 2.91
N ALA A 186 9.40 25.26 1.88
CA ALA A 186 9.63 26.70 1.83
C ALA A 186 8.98 27.44 3.02
N TYR A 187 7.81 26.98 3.49
CA TYR A 187 7.05 27.57 4.60
C TYR A 187 7.74 27.43 5.97
N ILE A 188 8.88 26.72 6.08
CA ILE A 188 9.77 26.80 7.25
C ILE A 188 10.24 28.24 7.49
N LEU A 189 10.37 29.05 6.43
CA LEU A 189 10.70 30.48 6.50
C LEU A 189 9.48 31.38 6.77
N GLY A 190 8.34 30.80 7.16
CA GLY A 190 7.07 31.50 7.39
C GLY A 190 6.55 32.16 6.10
N PRO A 191 5.89 33.34 6.20
CA PRO A 191 5.35 34.03 5.03
C PRO A 191 6.37 34.40 3.96
N ARG A 192 7.66 34.56 4.31
CA ARG A 192 8.75 34.78 3.33
C ARG A 192 9.03 33.55 2.47
N GLY A 193 8.62 32.37 2.93
CA GLY A 193 8.69 31.11 2.20
C GLY A 193 7.76 31.03 0.98
N ALA A 194 6.65 31.76 0.96
CA ALA A 194 5.68 31.68 -0.14
C ALA A 194 6.31 32.01 -1.51
N ALA A 195 7.16 33.03 -1.59
CA ALA A 195 7.89 33.37 -2.82
C ALA A 195 8.91 32.30 -3.25
N LEU A 196 9.44 31.50 -2.31
CA LEU A 196 10.33 30.38 -2.61
C LEU A 196 9.54 29.12 -3.01
N ALA A 197 8.29 28.98 -2.52
CA ALA A 197 7.38 27.88 -2.86
C ALA A 197 6.99 27.85 -4.36
N GLU A 198 7.13 28.99 -5.05
CA GLU A 198 6.94 29.14 -6.51
C GLU A 198 8.28 29.16 -7.29
N GLN A 199 9.41 29.37 -6.61
CA GLN A 199 10.70 29.58 -7.27
C GLN A 199 11.27 28.26 -7.82
N ARG A 200 11.12 28.04 -9.13
CA ARG A 200 11.57 26.83 -9.86
C ARG A 200 12.95 26.31 -9.43
N THR A 201 13.95 27.17 -9.33
CA THR A 201 15.32 26.80 -8.93
C THR A 201 15.37 26.21 -7.51
N PHE A 202 14.66 26.82 -6.56
CA PHE A 202 14.55 26.32 -5.19
C PHE A 202 13.85 24.97 -5.16
N LEU A 203 12.69 24.86 -5.82
CA LEU A 203 11.92 23.62 -5.93
C LEU A 203 12.76 22.46 -6.48
N LEU A 204 13.55 22.71 -7.52
CA LEU A 204 14.43 21.70 -8.14
C LEU A 204 15.58 21.28 -7.23
N THR A 205 16.34 22.24 -6.71
CA THR A 205 17.50 21.94 -5.84
C THR A 205 17.07 21.19 -4.59
N VAL A 206 15.94 21.57 -3.97
CA VAL A 206 15.38 20.86 -2.81
C VAL A 206 14.82 19.50 -3.20
N SER A 207 14.11 19.38 -4.33
CA SER A 207 13.58 18.08 -4.81
C SER A 207 14.68 17.06 -5.11
N LEU A 208 15.78 17.50 -5.75
CA LEU A 208 16.95 16.66 -6.03
C LEU A 208 17.70 16.28 -4.75
N ALA A 209 17.81 17.21 -3.78
CA ALA A 209 18.39 16.92 -2.48
C ALA A 209 17.54 15.91 -1.68
N LEU A 210 16.22 16.07 -1.65
CA LEU A 210 15.28 15.13 -1.02
C LEU A 210 15.35 13.74 -1.67
N LEU A 211 15.43 13.66 -3.00
CA LEU A 211 15.61 12.41 -3.74
C LEU A 211 16.94 11.72 -3.36
N LEU A 212 18.05 12.47 -3.32
CA LEU A 212 19.36 11.94 -2.93
C LEU A 212 19.35 11.43 -1.48
N VAL A 213 18.76 12.18 -0.55
CA VAL A 213 18.60 11.77 0.85
C VAL A 213 17.75 10.50 0.96
N ALA A 214 16.61 10.43 0.26
CA ALA A 214 15.75 9.25 0.25
C ALA A 214 16.47 8.00 -0.30
N VAL A 215 17.25 8.14 -1.38
CA VAL A 215 18.09 7.07 -1.95
C VAL A 215 19.12 6.58 -0.95
N LEU A 216 19.89 7.49 -0.35
CA LEU A 216 20.94 7.14 0.61
C LEU A 216 20.38 6.42 1.84
N LEU A 217 19.27 6.91 2.40
CA LEU A 217 18.62 6.31 3.57
C LEU A 217 18.04 4.91 3.25
N ASN A 218 17.46 4.72 2.06
CA ASN A 218 16.98 3.40 1.62
C ASN A 218 18.11 2.40 1.33
N ILE A 219 19.26 2.86 0.83
CA ILE A 219 20.42 1.97 0.60
C ILE A 219 21.08 1.55 1.92
N VAL A 220 21.22 2.47 2.89
CA VAL A 220 21.87 2.22 4.19
C VAL A 220 21.02 1.35 5.14
N GLY A 221 19.71 1.28 4.95
CA GLY A 221 18.91 0.10 5.30
C GLY A 221 17.89 0.25 6.44
N LEU A 222 16.99 -0.73 6.47
CA LEU A 222 15.68 -0.70 7.14
C LEU A 222 15.71 -0.55 8.67
N ASN A 223 16.83 -0.88 9.32
CA ASN A 223 17.01 -0.65 10.77
C ASN A 223 16.97 0.85 11.14
N ILE A 224 17.36 1.73 10.21
CA ILE A 224 17.14 3.18 10.30
C ILE A 224 15.78 3.53 9.66
N GLY A 225 15.44 2.85 8.55
CA GLY A 225 14.16 2.98 7.85
C GLY A 225 12.93 3.02 8.75
N LYS A 226 12.79 2.11 9.73
CA LYS A 226 11.63 2.11 10.64
C LYS A 226 11.47 3.40 11.46
N TRP A 227 12.58 4.03 11.87
CA TRP A 227 12.53 5.29 12.61
C TRP A 227 12.16 6.46 11.69
N LEU A 228 12.66 6.44 10.45
CA LEU A 228 12.30 7.39 9.40
C LEU A 228 10.82 7.24 8.96
N GLN A 229 10.29 6.02 8.91
CA GLN A 229 8.90 5.70 8.58
C GLN A 229 7.95 6.15 9.71
N ASN A 230 8.31 5.87 10.97
CA ASN A 230 7.55 6.33 12.13
C ASN A 230 7.57 7.86 12.27
N ALA A 231 8.74 8.49 12.13
CA ALA A 231 8.87 9.94 12.08
C ALA A 231 8.13 10.54 10.87
N GLY A 232 8.06 9.79 9.75
CA GLY A 232 7.21 10.08 8.60
C GLY A 232 5.74 10.20 8.98
N GLY A 233 5.16 9.13 9.52
CA GLY A 233 3.74 9.08 9.87
C GLY A 233 3.36 10.13 10.92
N VAL A 234 4.19 10.32 11.95
CA VAL A 234 4.00 11.36 12.98
C VAL A 234 4.18 12.76 12.40
N GLY A 235 5.23 12.98 11.61
CA GLY A 235 5.55 14.26 10.97
C GLY A 235 4.53 14.70 9.92
N THR A 236 3.79 13.76 9.33
CA THR A 236 2.65 14.05 8.44
C THR A 236 1.35 14.25 9.21
N TYR A 237 1.05 13.43 10.22
CA TYR A 237 -0.24 13.50 10.93
C TYR A 237 -0.35 14.72 11.87
N ILE A 238 0.72 15.09 12.58
CA ILE A 238 0.69 16.22 13.53
C ILE A 238 0.41 17.57 12.85
N PRO A 239 1.05 17.95 11.72
CA PRO A 239 0.69 19.17 10.99
C PRO A 239 -0.76 19.24 10.55
N LEU A 240 -1.37 18.10 10.20
CA LEU A 240 -2.78 18.05 9.82
C LEU A 240 -3.70 18.17 11.04
N CYS A 241 -3.32 17.63 12.21
CA CYS A 241 -3.98 17.98 13.46
C CYS A 241 -3.86 19.47 13.80
N ILE A 242 -2.69 20.09 13.55
CA ILE A 242 -2.46 21.53 13.74
C ILE A 242 -3.35 22.36 12.79
N LEU A 243 -3.49 21.98 11.52
CA LEU A 243 -4.45 22.58 10.57
C LEU A 243 -5.88 22.56 11.14
N VAL A 244 -6.35 21.40 11.60
CA VAL A 244 -7.73 21.25 12.13
C VAL A 244 -7.95 22.11 13.38
N VAL A 245 -7.00 22.14 14.32
CA VAL A 245 -7.08 22.98 15.53
C VAL A 245 -7.07 24.47 15.17
N ILE A 246 -6.22 24.90 14.23
CA ILE A 246 -6.18 26.29 13.76
C ILE A 246 -7.50 26.66 13.08
N ALA A 247 -8.04 25.80 12.20
CA ALA A 247 -9.31 26.04 11.52
C ALA A 247 -10.46 26.23 12.51
N VAL A 248 -10.62 25.34 13.50
CA VAL A 248 -11.65 25.48 14.55
C VAL A 248 -11.48 26.78 15.33
N LEU A 249 -10.24 27.13 15.72
CA LEU A 249 -9.96 28.36 16.47
C LEU A 249 -10.16 29.65 15.66
N VAL A 250 -9.93 29.63 14.33
CA VAL A 250 -10.25 30.75 13.45
C VAL A 250 -11.76 30.87 13.26
N VAL A 251 -12.46 29.78 12.93
CA VAL A 251 -13.91 29.76 12.71
C VAL A 251 -14.67 30.31 13.91
N VAL A 252 -14.29 29.91 15.14
CA VAL A 252 -14.91 30.38 16.39
C VAL A 252 -14.66 31.87 16.67
N LYS A 253 -13.59 32.48 16.13
CA LYS A 253 -13.21 33.87 16.42
C LYS A 253 -13.51 34.87 15.30
N HIS A 254 -13.49 34.43 14.04
CA HIS A 254 -13.53 35.28 12.86
C HIS A 254 -14.54 34.80 11.80
N GLY A 255 -15.20 33.65 12.00
CA GLY A 255 -16.02 32.99 11.00
C GLY A 255 -15.20 32.11 10.03
N SER A 256 -15.92 31.41 9.15
CA SER A 256 -15.34 30.54 8.11
C SER A 256 -15.15 31.30 6.80
N ALA A 257 -14.03 31.07 6.11
CA ALA A 257 -13.78 31.60 4.77
C ALA A 257 -14.76 31.03 3.72
N THR A 258 -15.18 29.77 3.87
CA THR A 258 -16.13 29.09 2.97
C THR A 258 -17.46 28.82 3.67
N GLN A 259 -18.57 29.02 2.96
CA GLN A 259 -19.93 28.70 3.43
C GLN A 259 -20.30 27.25 3.08
N PHE A 260 -20.30 26.37 4.08
CA PHE A 260 -20.64 24.95 3.90
C PHE A 260 -22.16 24.75 3.80
N THR A 261 -22.68 24.77 2.57
CA THR A 261 -24.08 24.45 2.27
C THR A 261 -24.20 23.02 1.72
N LEU A 262 -25.31 22.32 2.00
CA LEU A 262 -25.55 20.99 1.47
C LEU A 262 -25.48 20.95 -0.07
N HIS A 263 -25.99 21.99 -0.74
CA HIS A 263 -25.93 22.11 -2.20
C HIS A 263 -24.49 22.29 -2.70
N GLY A 264 -23.69 23.17 -2.08
CA GLY A 264 -22.27 23.37 -2.45
C GLY A 264 -21.37 22.16 -2.17
N MET A 265 -21.81 21.26 -1.28
CA MET A 265 -21.12 20.00 -0.98
C MET A 265 -21.52 18.83 -1.89
N MET A 266 -22.55 18.95 -2.73
CA MET A 266 -22.88 17.91 -3.72
C MET A 266 -21.89 17.93 -4.90
N PRO A 267 -21.61 16.79 -5.55
CA PRO A 267 -20.81 16.76 -6.76
C PRO A 267 -21.46 17.54 -7.90
N THR A 268 -20.77 18.55 -8.42
CA THR A 268 -21.14 19.25 -9.65
C THR A 268 -20.60 18.47 -10.86
N TRP A 269 -21.43 18.29 -11.90
CA TRP A 269 -21.00 17.59 -13.11
C TRP A 269 -20.23 18.54 -14.04
N ASN A 270 -18.90 18.57 -13.92
CA ASN A 270 -17.98 19.15 -14.89
C ASN A 270 -16.79 18.21 -15.15
N TRP A 271 -16.05 18.44 -16.23
CA TRP A 271 -14.95 17.56 -16.65
C TRP A 271 -13.80 17.52 -15.65
N ASP A 272 -13.53 18.62 -14.95
CA ASP A 272 -12.46 18.71 -13.97
C ASP A 272 -12.75 17.86 -12.72
N THR A 273 -13.98 17.91 -12.19
CA THR A 273 -14.44 17.04 -11.08
C THR A 273 -14.39 15.56 -11.49
N VAL A 274 -14.69 15.28 -12.77
CA VAL A 274 -14.66 13.94 -13.35
C VAL A 274 -13.22 13.39 -13.44
N ASN A 275 -12.23 14.16 -13.92
CA ASN A 275 -10.81 13.76 -13.83
C ASN A 275 -10.40 13.58 -12.36
N PHE A 276 -10.76 14.54 -11.49
CA PHE A 276 -10.35 14.56 -10.09
C PHE A 276 -10.81 13.35 -9.27
N TRP A 277 -11.89 12.67 -9.67
CA TRP A 277 -12.30 11.39 -9.08
C TRP A 277 -11.18 10.32 -9.15
N SER A 278 -10.41 10.26 -10.24
CA SER A 278 -9.25 9.35 -10.36
C SER A 278 -8.17 9.65 -9.31
N GLN A 279 -7.95 10.94 -9.02
CA GLN A 279 -6.98 11.42 -8.05
C GLN A 279 -7.42 11.15 -6.61
N ILE A 280 -8.72 11.30 -6.30
CA ILE A 280 -9.30 10.93 -4.99
C ILE A 280 -9.20 9.43 -4.74
N ALA A 281 -9.54 8.61 -5.75
CA ALA A 281 -9.38 7.16 -5.65
C ALA A 281 -7.90 6.80 -5.40
N PHE A 282 -6.97 7.37 -6.15
CA PHE A 282 -5.53 7.16 -5.98
C PHE A 282 -5.00 7.65 -4.62
N ALA A 283 -5.49 8.77 -4.08
CA ALA A 283 -5.12 9.26 -2.76
C ALA A 283 -5.49 8.32 -1.61
N PHE A 284 -6.45 7.40 -1.83
CA PHE A 284 -6.81 6.34 -0.89
C PHE A 284 -5.99 5.04 -1.04
N THR A 285 -5.01 4.99 -1.95
CA THR A 285 -4.20 3.79 -2.19
C THR A 285 -2.85 3.80 -1.47
N GLY A 286 -2.23 2.63 -1.33
CA GLY A 286 -0.94 2.45 -0.63
C GLY A 286 -1.02 1.62 0.65
N LEU A 287 -2.23 1.27 1.13
CA LEU A 287 -2.41 0.34 2.26
C LEU A 287 -1.85 -1.07 1.95
N GLU A 288 -1.73 -1.44 0.68
CA GLU A 288 -1.14 -2.69 0.23
C GLU A 288 0.39 -2.71 0.30
N LEU A 289 1.09 -1.56 0.43
CA LEU A 289 2.55 -1.56 0.60
C LEU A 289 2.98 -2.33 1.85
N CYS A 290 2.19 -2.29 2.94
CA CYS A 290 2.52 -3.04 4.16
C CYS A 290 2.48 -4.57 3.96
N SER A 291 1.73 -5.06 2.97
CA SER A 291 1.73 -6.49 2.60
C SER A 291 3.01 -6.92 1.89
N ALA A 292 3.69 -5.99 1.19
CA ALA A 292 4.99 -6.26 0.57
C ALA A 292 6.15 -6.34 1.59
N MET A 293 5.90 -6.05 2.87
CA MET A 293 6.85 -6.15 3.99
C MET A 293 6.38 -7.16 5.05
N SER A 294 5.48 -8.08 4.71
CA SER A 294 4.85 -9.05 5.60
C SER A 294 5.84 -9.86 6.46
N GLU A 295 6.99 -10.25 5.90
CA GLU A 295 8.00 -11.05 6.58
C GLU A 295 8.78 -10.27 7.66
N GLU A 296 8.78 -8.92 7.61
CA GLU A 296 9.37 -8.05 8.64
C GLU A 296 8.39 -7.69 9.76
N VAL A 297 7.09 -8.00 9.61
CA VAL A 297 6.06 -7.74 10.61
C VAL A 297 5.99 -8.87 11.64
N ARG A 298 5.80 -8.49 12.90
CA ARG A 298 5.52 -9.42 14.01
C ARG A 298 4.05 -9.82 14.01
N ASP A 299 3.78 -11.13 13.93
CA ASP A 299 2.44 -11.71 13.79
C ASP A 299 1.63 -11.05 12.65
N PRO A 300 2.06 -11.16 11.38
CA PRO A 300 1.46 -10.42 10.26
C PRO A 300 -0.03 -10.70 10.10
N CYS A 301 -0.46 -11.95 10.31
CA CYS A 301 -1.86 -12.38 10.24
C CYS A 301 -2.79 -11.67 11.24
N ARG A 302 -2.25 -11.06 12.31
CA ARG A 302 -3.03 -10.24 13.26
C ARG A 302 -2.67 -8.76 13.22
N THR A 303 -1.41 -8.44 12.94
CA THR A 303 -0.90 -7.07 12.94
C THR A 303 -1.31 -6.30 11.68
N LEU A 304 -1.20 -6.92 10.48
CA LEU A 304 -1.61 -6.28 9.24
C LEU A 304 -3.10 -5.90 9.23
N PRO A 305 -4.07 -6.79 9.54
CA PRO A 305 -5.49 -6.42 9.60
C PRO A 305 -5.76 -5.19 10.47
N ARG A 306 -5.23 -5.21 11.70
CA ARG A 306 -5.48 -4.16 12.69
C ARG A 306 -4.85 -2.83 12.28
N ALA A 307 -3.63 -2.85 11.74
CA ALA A 307 -2.95 -1.65 11.30
C ALA A 307 -3.53 -1.07 10.00
N VAL A 308 -4.04 -1.91 9.09
CA VAL A 308 -4.76 -1.50 7.88
C VAL A 308 -6.07 -0.78 8.23
N PHE A 309 -6.93 -1.36 9.07
CA PHE A 309 -8.17 -0.68 9.49
C PHE A 309 -7.90 0.55 10.38
N GLY A 310 -6.93 0.45 11.31
CA GLY A 310 -6.57 1.55 12.21
C GLY A 310 -6.00 2.77 11.47
N ALA A 311 -5.01 2.56 10.59
CA ALA A 311 -4.51 3.63 9.73
C ALA A 311 -5.59 4.13 8.77
N GLY A 312 -6.37 3.23 8.15
CA GLY A 312 -7.42 3.58 7.22
C GLY A 312 -8.46 4.53 7.81
N ALA A 313 -8.98 4.24 9.01
CA ALA A 313 -9.92 5.12 9.70
C ALA A 313 -9.32 6.52 9.96
N LEU A 314 -8.05 6.60 10.37
CA LEU A 314 -7.35 7.86 10.61
C LEU A 314 -7.08 8.64 9.30
N ILE A 315 -6.75 7.96 8.20
CA ILE A 315 -6.53 8.55 6.89
C ILE A 315 -7.84 9.13 6.33
N ALA A 316 -8.92 8.35 6.29
CA ALA A 316 -10.21 8.80 5.77
C ALA A 316 -10.79 9.96 6.58
N LEU A 317 -10.69 9.89 7.92
CA LEU A 317 -11.07 11.00 8.79
C LEU A 317 -10.25 12.26 8.49
N MET A 318 -8.93 12.14 8.33
CA MET A 318 -8.07 13.29 8.09
C MET A 318 -8.22 13.89 6.70
N TYR A 319 -8.55 13.11 5.67
CA TYR A 319 -8.90 13.66 4.36
C TYR A 319 -10.20 14.47 4.39
N ILE A 320 -11.26 13.94 5.02
CA ILE A 320 -12.54 14.64 5.16
C ILE A 320 -12.37 15.90 6.01
N VAL A 321 -11.88 15.76 7.25
CA VAL A 321 -11.78 16.86 8.22
C VAL A 321 -10.68 17.87 7.83
N GLY A 322 -9.60 17.42 7.20
CA GLY A 322 -8.58 18.30 6.63
C GLY A 322 -9.10 19.14 5.46
N THR A 323 -9.96 18.57 4.60
CA THR A 323 -10.59 19.31 3.49
C THR A 323 -11.60 20.34 4.00
N PHE A 324 -12.35 20.03 5.07
CA PHE A 324 -13.11 21.05 5.80
C PHE A 324 -12.19 22.15 6.37
N ALA A 325 -11.09 21.76 7.03
CA ALA A 325 -10.21 22.70 7.74
C ALA A 325 -9.46 23.67 6.81
N ILE A 326 -9.02 23.22 5.63
CA ILE A 326 -8.40 24.10 4.63
C ILE A 326 -9.41 25.08 4.04
N LEU A 327 -10.60 24.62 3.65
CA LEU A 327 -11.69 25.47 3.11
C LEU A 327 -12.26 26.46 4.13
N ALA A 328 -12.22 26.10 5.42
CA ALA A 328 -12.63 27.00 6.50
C ALA A 328 -11.65 28.16 6.72
N LEU A 329 -10.40 28.02 6.26
CA LEU A 329 -9.32 29.02 6.40
C LEU A 329 -9.07 29.83 5.12
N VAL A 330 -9.24 29.23 3.95
CA VAL A 330 -8.94 29.84 2.63
C VAL A 330 -10.05 29.44 1.63
N PRO A 331 -10.60 30.37 0.82
CA PRO A 331 -11.52 30.03 -0.28
C PRO A 331 -10.85 29.13 -1.33
N ALA A 332 -11.64 28.32 -2.04
CA ALA A 332 -11.15 27.31 -2.98
C ALA A 332 -10.21 27.89 -4.04
N GLU A 333 -10.53 29.08 -4.55
CA GLU A 333 -9.79 29.82 -5.57
C GLU A 333 -8.40 30.26 -5.11
N GLY A 334 -8.18 30.37 -3.80
CA GLY A 334 -6.91 30.72 -3.17
C GLY A 334 -6.05 29.53 -2.74
N ILE A 335 -6.53 28.29 -2.94
CA ILE A 335 -5.80 27.08 -2.53
C ILE A 335 -4.93 26.58 -3.69
N ASP A 336 -3.61 26.69 -3.55
CA ASP A 336 -2.65 26.00 -4.42
C ASP A 336 -2.66 24.47 -4.16
N PRO A 337 -2.84 23.61 -5.17
CA PRO A 337 -2.84 22.15 -5.01
C PRO A 337 -1.54 21.55 -4.45
N GLN A 338 -0.38 22.22 -4.53
CA GLN A 338 0.89 21.65 -4.02
C GLN A 338 1.17 22.02 -2.56
N SER A 339 0.87 23.26 -2.15
CA SER A 339 1.27 23.83 -0.85
C SER A 339 0.11 24.37 0.00
N GLY A 340 -1.12 24.39 -0.52
CA GLY A 340 -2.27 25.08 0.08
C GLY A 340 -2.58 24.73 1.53
N VAL A 341 -2.32 23.49 1.99
CA VAL A 341 -2.42 23.13 3.41
C VAL A 341 -1.51 23.98 4.29
N PHE A 342 -0.27 24.21 3.87
CA PHE A 342 0.72 24.96 4.64
C PHE A 342 0.56 26.48 4.47
N HIS A 343 0.03 26.91 3.32
CA HIS A 343 -0.51 28.25 3.16
C HIS A 343 -1.62 28.52 4.19
N ALA A 344 -2.65 27.67 4.25
CA ALA A 344 -3.79 27.81 5.17
C ALA A 344 -3.36 27.74 6.65
N ILE A 345 -2.50 26.79 7.03
CA ILE A 345 -1.89 26.76 8.36
C ILE A 345 -1.17 28.08 8.68
N THR A 346 -0.41 28.64 7.74
CA THR A 346 0.34 29.90 7.94
C THR A 346 -0.61 31.09 8.10
N VAL A 347 -1.61 31.23 7.22
CA VAL A 347 -2.63 32.29 7.30
C VAL A 347 -3.41 32.21 8.62
N GLY A 348 -3.92 31.03 8.98
CA GLY A 348 -4.65 30.83 10.23
C GLY A 348 -3.78 31.05 11.47
N SER A 349 -2.51 30.63 11.44
CA SER A 349 -1.55 30.90 12.52
C SER A 349 -1.30 32.41 12.70
N MET A 350 -1.22 33.16 11.60
CA MET A 350 -1.05 34.62 11.65
C MET A 350 -2.31 35.33 12.15
N ALA A 351 -3.50 34.93 11.70
CA ALA A 351 -4.77 35.46 12.19
C ALA A 351 -4.97 35.22 13.70
N LEU A 352 -4.51 34.08 14.22
CA LEU A 352 -4.52 33.74 15.64
C LEU A 352 -3.33 34.29 16.44
N LYS A 353 -2.39 35.01 15.80
CA LYS A 353 -1.14 35.54 16.40
C LYS A 353 -0.20 34.47 16.98
N VAL A 354 -0.23 33.25 16.43
CA VAL A 354 0.56 32.07 16.84
C VAL A 354 1.43 31.53 15.70
N GLY A 355 2.04 32.42 14.90
CA GLY A 355 2.81 32.10 13.69
C GLY A 355 3.88 30.99 13.84
N ALA A 356 4.41 30.79 15.06
CA ALA A 356 5.34 29.70 15.38
C ALA A 356 4.76 28.29 15.14
N LEU A 357 3.44 28.10 15.28
CA LEU A 357 2.78 26.82 14.98
C LEU A 357 2.82 26.48 13.49
N GLY A 358 2.76 27.48 12.60
CA GLY A 358 2.90 27.26 11.17
C GLY A 358 4.32 26.86 10.76
N VAL A 359 5.33 27.49 11.35
CA VAL A 359 6.74 27.08 11.17
C VAL A 359 6.99 25.67 11.70
N LEU A 360 6.43 25.33 12.87
CA LEU A 360 6.51 23.97 13.44
C LEU A 360 5.83 22.94 12.51
N ALA A 361 4.66 23.25 11.96
CA ALA A 361 3.97 22.38 11.02
C ALA A 361 4.76 22.17 9.72
N ALA A 362 5.38 23.22 9.17
CA ALA A 362 6.22 23.13 7.98
C ALA A 362 7.52 22.33 8.22
N LEU A 363 8.14 22.48 9.40
CA LEU A 363 9.28 21.65 9.82
C LEU A 363 8.89 20.17 9.93
N LEU A 364 7.77 19.89 10.61
CA LEU A 364 7.27 18.53 10.81
C LEU A 364 6.90 17.85 9.49
N VAL A 365 6.19 18.52 8.57
CA VAL A 365 5.85 17.91 7.26
C VAL A 365 7.08 17.69 6.37
N THR A 366 8.13 18.51 6.50
CA THR A 366 9.36 18.32 5.73
C THR A 366 10.06 17.02 6.15
N ALA A 367 10.07 16.71 7.46
CA ALA A 367 10.47 15.39 7.95
C ALA A 367 9.45 14.28 7.59
N GLY A 368 8.15 14.59 7.66
CA GLY A 368 7.03 13.71 7.30
C GLY A 368 7.14 13.16 5.88
N ASN A 369 7.28 14.06 4.91
CA ASN A 369 7.43 13.77 3.49
C ASN A 369 8.71 12.97 3.18
N ALA A 370 9.84 13.29 3.82
CA ALA A 370 11.05 12.47 3.69
C ALA A 370 10.82 11.03 4.20
N GLY A 371 10.04 10.86 5.26
CA GLY A 371 9.56 9.56 5.73
C GLY A 371 8.58 8.87 4.79
N GLY A 372 7.67 9.61 4.14
CA GLY A 372 6.71 9.07 3.16
C GLY A 372 7.38 8.58 1.87
N VAL A 373 8.31 9.36 1.30
CA VAL A 373 9.17 8.92 0.19
C VAL A 373 9.99 7.71 0.62
N GLY A 374 10.57 7.74 1.83
CA GLY A 374 11.29 6.61 2.42
C GLY A 374 10.47 5.33 2.52
N SER A 375 9.22 5.43 2.97
CA SER A 375 8.26 4.33 3.10
C SER A 375 7.90 3.74 1.73
N THR A 376 7.61 4.62 0.76
CA THR A 376 7.21 4.25 -0.60
C THR A 376 8.33 3.51 -1.34
N VAL A 377 9.58 3.98 -1.24
CA VAL A 377 10.76 3.27 -1.80
C VAL A 377 10.94 1.91 -1.11
N ALA A 378 10.87 1.86 0.23
CA ALA A 378 11.13 0.64 1.01
C ALA A 378 10.14 -0.51 0.74
N GLY A 379 8.87 -0.20 0.45
CA GLY A 379 7.87 -1.19 0.05
C GLY A 379 8.02 -1.66 -1.39
N ILE A 380 8.29 -0.73 -2.33
CA ILE A 380 8.18 -1.02 -3.77
C ILE A 380 9.51 -1.50 -4.38
N ALA A 381 10.67 -1.11 -3.85
CA ALA A 381 11.97 -1.55 -4.36
C ALA A 381 12.19 -3.08 -4.25
N ARG A 382 11.38 -3.78 -3.44
CA ARG A 382 11.31 -5.25 -3.35
C ARG A 382 10.70 -5.91 -4.58
N VAL A 383 9.80 -5.23 -5.29
CA VAL A 383 9.04 -5.82 -6.40
C VAL A 383 9.93 -6.08 -7.64
N PRO A 384 10.78 -5.16 -8.12
CA PRO A 384 11.78 -5.48 -9.15
C PRO A 384 12.79 -6.54 -8.72
N PHE A 385 13.06 -6.64 -7.41
CA PHE A 385 13.96 -7.65 -6.86
C PHE A 385 13.31 -9.05 -6.91
N ALA A 386 12.04 -9.19 -6.53
CA ALA A 386 11.28 -10.44 -6.71
C ALA A 386 11.15 -10.84 -8.19
N VAL A 387 10.82 -9.89 -9.07
CA VAL A 387 10.76 -10.11 -10.54
C VAL A 387 12.15 -10.43 -11.13
N GLY A 388 13.22 -9.90 -10.53
CA GLY A 388 14.62 -10.18 -10.87
C GLY A 388 15.10 -11.57 -10.40
N ILE A 389 14.68 -12.03 -9.22
CA ILE A 389 14.84 -13.42 -8.77
C ILE A 389 14.14 -14.36 -9.75
N ASP A 390 12.92 -14.02 -10.16
CA ASP A 390 12.17 -14.75 -11.18
C ASP A 390 12.72 -14.54 -12.61
N ARG A 391 13.96 -14.02 -12.78
CA ARG A 391 14.75 -13.89 -14.03
C ARG A 391 14.06 -13.19 -15.21
N TYR A 392 12.99 -12.43 -14.99
CA TYR A 392 12.32 -11.67 -16.06
C TYR A 392 12.93 -10.28 -16.31
N LEU A 393 13.77 -9.79 -15.40
CA LEU A 393 14.56 -8.57 -15.53
C LEU A 393 16.06 -8.90 -15.70
N PRO A 394 16.88 -7.95 -16.23
CA PRO A 394 18.33 -8.14 -16.30
C PRO A 394 18.92 -8.48 -14.92
N ALA A 395 19.86 -9.42 -14.88
CA ALA A 395 20.42 -9.99 -13.63
C ALA A 395 21.05 -8.97 -12.64
N ALA A 396 21.24 -7.72 -13.06
CA ALA A 396 21.58 -6.61 -12.16
C ALA A 396 20.47 -6.28 -11.14
N PHE A 397 19.19 -6.40 -11.50
CA PHE A 397 18.06 -6.09 -10.59
C PHE A 397 17.93 -7.09 -9.42
N GLY A 398 18.48 -8.30 -9.56
CA GLY A 398 18.61 -9.27 -8.47
C GLY A 398 19.78 -9.01 -7.50
N LYS A 399 20.59 -7.96 -7.70
CA LYS A 399 21.78 -7.71 -6.87
C LYS A 399 21.46 -6.99 -5.56
N ILE A 400 21.65 -7.70 -4.46
CA ILE A 400 21.57 -7.19 -3.09
C ILE A 400 22.87 -6.48 -2.70
N HIS A 401 22.79 -5.39 -1.92
CA HIS A 401 23.98 -4.68 -1.42
C HIS A 401 24.72 -5.52 -0.36
N PRO A 402 26.05 -5.77 -0.50
CA PRO A 402 26.78 -6.69 0.39
C PRO A 402 26.64 -6.40 1.89
N LYS A 403 26.76 -5.12 2.27
CA LYS A 403 26.74 -4.64 3.66
C LYS A 403 25.34 -4.48 4.27
N TRP A 404 24.42 -3.86 3.55
CA TRP A 404 23.11 -3.40 4.08
C TRP A 404 21.93 -4.28 3.71
N LYS A 405 22.13 -5.29 2.84
CA LYS A 405 21.12 -6.25 2.36
C LYS A 405 19.93 -5.64 1.59
N THR A 406 20.14 -4.50 0.93
CA THR A 406 19.13 -3.72 0.21
C THR A 406 19.23 -3.89 -1.33
N PRO A 407 18.12 -3.81 -2.11
CA PRO A 407 18.13 -3.94 -3.57
C PRO A 407 18.59 -2.64 -4.27
N TRP A 408 19.84 -2.25 -4.01
CA TRP A 408 20.41 -0.94 -4.35
C TRP A 408 20.34 -0.56 -5.83
N ILE A 409 20.47 -1.52 -6.76
CA ILE A 409 20.40 -1.23 -8.21
C ILE A 409 18.99 -0.78 -8.62
N SER A 410 17.94 -1.45 -8.12
CA SER A 410 16.55 -1.07 -8.37
C SER A 410 16.27 0.36 -7.89
N ILE A 411 16.76 0.70 -6.68
CA ILE A 411 16.64 2.03 -6.08
C ILE A 411 17.37 3.10 -6.93
N LEU A 412 18.60 2.83 -7.37
CA LEU A 412 19.38 3.77 -8.19
C LEU A 412 18.76 3.99 -9.59
N VAL A 413 18.26 2.94 -10.25
CA VAL A 413 17.59 3.10 -11.55
C VAL A 413 16.29 3.89 -11.40
N GLN A 414 15.47 3.55 -10.41
CA GLN A 414 14.21 4.24 -10.11
C GLN A 414 14.44 5.73 -9.81
N ALA A 415 15.43 6.05 -8.99
CA ALA A 415 15.80 7.44 -8.68
C ALA A 415 16.44 8.17 -9.87
N GLY A 416 17.29 7.50 -10.66
CA GLY A 416 17.87 8.08 -11.87
C GLY A 416 16.80 8.48 -12.89
N LEU A 417 15.84 7.59 -13.16
CA LEU A 417 14.71 7.89 -14.04
C LEU A 417 13.80 8.99 -13.46
N SER A 418 13.52 8.95 -12.16
CA SER A 418 12.75 10.02 -11.47
C SER A 418 13.45 11.37 -11.59
N GLY A 419 14.77 11.42 -11.39
CA GLY A 419 15.59 12.63 -11.54
C GLY A 419 15.60 13.16 -12.98
N ILE A 420 15.62 12.27 -13.97
CA ILE A 420 15.51 12.65 -15.39
C ILE A 420 14.13 13.27 -15.69
N ILE A 421 13.03 12.67 -15.23
CA ILE A 421 11.68 13.25 -15.40
C ILE A 421 11.56 14.60 -14.67
N LEU A 422 12.09 14.70 -13.45
CA LEU A 422 12.12 15.93 -12.68
C LEU A 422 12.87 17.06 -13.43
N LEU A 423 14.01 16.77 -14.08
CA LEU A 423 14.73 17.73 -14.91
C LEU A 423 13.97 18.07 -16.21
N LEU A 424 13.43 17.08 -16.92
CA LEU A 424 12.69 17.27 -18.17
C LEU A 424 11.40 18.08 -17.98
N SER A 425 10.77 18.02 -16.81
CA SER A 425 9.57 18.80 -16.46
C SER A 425 9.78 20.32 -16.56
N GLN A 426 11.03 20.78 -16.48
CA GLN A 426 11.40 22.19 -16.45
C GLN A 426 11.72 22.78 -17.82
N VAL A 427 12.06 21.93 -18.79
CA VAL A 427 12.41 22.34 -20.16
C VAL A 427 11.16 22.74 -20.95
N HIS A 428 9.98 22.21 -20.59
CA HIS A 428 8.71 22.47 -21.25
C HIS A 428 7.99 23.70 -20.67
N THR A 429 8.57 24.88 -20.91
CA THR A 429 8.18 26.18 -20.33
C THR A 429 6.70 26.59 -20.49
N ARG A 430 5.96 26.07 -21.47
CA ARG A 430 4.63 26.59 -21.84
C ARG A 430 3.47 26.25 -20.88
N SER A 431 3.57 25.19 -20.07
CA SER A 431 2.63 24.94 -18.96
C SER A 431 3.18 23.89 -18.00
N ALA A 432 3.81 24.34 -16.90
CA ALA A 432 4.32 23.45 -15.86
C ALA A 432 3.19 22.63 -15.19
N ILE A 433 1.99 23.20 -15.07
CA ILE A 433 0.80 22.54 -14.50
C ILE A 433 0.34 21.37 -15.38
N VAL A 434 0.17 21.59 -16.69
CA VAL A 434 -0.24 20.53 -17.63
C VAL A 434 0.83 19.43 -17.74
N GLY A 435 2.12 19.80 -17.76
CA GLY A 435 3.22 18.84 -17.75
C GLY A 435 3.28 18.00 -16.46
N TYR A 436 2.98 18.60 -15.31
CA TYR A 436 2.83 17.89 -14.04
C TYR A 436 1.64 16.94 -14.06
N GLN A 437 0.48 17.39 -14.57
CA GLN A 437 -0.75 16.61 -14.60
C GLN A 437 -0.61 15.35 -15.47
N ILE A 438 -0.04 15.46 -16.68
CA ILE A 438 0.27 14.29 -17.54
C ILE A 438 1.13 13.25 -16.81
N VAL A 439 2.10 13.69 -16.00
CA VAL A 439 2.98 12.80 -15.22
C VAL A 439 2.22 12.15 -14.05
N VAL A 440 1.28 12.86 -13.41
CA VAL A 440 0.41 12.31 -12.38
C VAL A 440 -0.57 11.29 -12.97
N ASP A 441 -1.24 11.61 -14.07
CA ASP A 441 -2.22 10.71 -14.71
C ASP A 441 -1.54 9.43 -15.27
N ALA A 442 -0.33 9.55 -15.82
CA ALA A 442 0.48 8.39 -16.20
C ALA A 442 0.80 7.51 -14.97
N ALA A 443 1.16 8.12 -13.84
CA ALA A 443 1.39 7.38 -12.59
C ALA A 443 0.10 6.69 -12.09
N ILE A 444 -1.05 7.35 -12.15
CA ILE A 444 -2.36 6.80 -11.76
C ILE A 444 -2.71 5.59 -12.62
N ILE A 445 -2.64 5.71 -13.96
CA ILE A 445 -2.98 4.60 -14.87
C ILE A 445 -2.06 3.40 -14.66
N LEU A 446 -0.74 3.62 -14.58
CA LEU A 446 0.23 2.56 -14.33
C LEU A 446 -0.01 1.88 -12.98
N TYR A 447 -0.39 2.63 -11.95
CA TYR A 447 -0.67 2.11 -10.62
C TYR A 447 -2.04 1.42 -10.49
N PHE A 448 -3.01 1.78 -11.32
CA PHE A 448 -4.34 1.18 -11.35
C PHE A 448 -4.39 -0.19 -12.06
N ILE A 449 -3.49 -0.46 -13.01
CA ILE A 449 -3.34 -1.79 -13.64
C ILE A 449 -3.16 -2.95 -12.61
N PRO A 450 -2.22 -2.90 -11.64
CA PRO A 450 -2.08 -3.95 -10.63
C PRO A 450 -3.25 -4.00 -9.63
N PHE A 451 -4.00 -2.90 -9.44
CA PHE A 451 -5.24 -2.92 -8.66
C PHE A 451 -6.38 -3.66 -9.38
N LEU A 452 -6.52 -3.51 -10.71
CA LEU A 452 -7.45 -4.34 -11.48
C LEU A 452 -7.13 -5.84 -11.32
N TYR A 453 -5.84 -6.21 -11.34
CA TYR A 453 -5.43 -7.58 -11.06
C TYR A 453 -5.75 -8.02 -9.62
N MET A 454 -5.55 -7.17 -8.61
CA MET A 454 -5.89 -7.48 -7.21
C MET A 454 -7.40 -7.76 -7.04
N PHE A 455 -8.26 -6.90 -7.57
CA PHE A 455 -9.71 -7.07 -7.45
C PHE A 455 -10.24 -8.26 -8.28
N ALA A 456 -9.64 -8.55 -9.44
CA ALA A 456 -9.95 -9.76 -10.19
C ALA A 456 -9.40 -11.03 -9.48
N ALA A 457 -8.23 -10.93 -8.83
CA ALA A 457 -7.59 -12.03 -8.12
C ALA A 457 -8.40 -12.48 -6.92
N VAL A 458 -8.89 -11.57 -6.07
CA VAL A 458 -9.70 -11.94 -4.90
C VAL A 458 -11.01 -12.63 -5.31
N ILE A 459 -11.66 -12.18 -6.39
CA ILE A 459 -12.87 -12.83 -6.94
C ILE A 459 -12.55 -14.26 -7.41
N LYS A 460 -11.47 -14.44 -8.18
CA LYS A 460 -11.05 -15.75 -8.68
C LYS A 460 -10.63 -16.70 -7.55
N LEU A 461 -9.88 -16.20 -6.57
CA LEU A 461 -9.39 -16.94 -5.40
C LEU A 461 -10.48 -17.17 -4.34
N ALA A 462 -11.66 -16.52 -4.44
CA ALA A 462 -12.80 -16.75 -3.53
C ALA A 462 -13.43 -18.15 -3.66
N GLY A 463 -13.19 -18.83 -4.80
CA GLY A 463 -13.72 -20.16 -5.08
C GLY A 463 -12.90 -21.33 -4.50
N ARG A 464 -11.65 -21.09 -4.12
CA ARG A 464 -10.65 -22.10 -3.70
C ARG A 464 -10.84 -22.51 -2.23
N LYS A 465 -10.56 -23.78 -1.89
CA LYS A 465 -10.91 -24.41 -0.60
C LYS A 465 -10.12 -23.89 0.60
N ASP A 466 -8.85 -23.54 0.38
CA ASP A 466 -7.93 -22.90 1.32
C ASP A 466 -8.56 -21.71 2.07
N ARG A 467 -9.46 -20.97 1.41
CA ARG A 467 -10.19 -19.84 1.99
C ARG A 467 -10.98 -20.19 3.25
N ALA A 468 -11.51 -21.41 3.34
CA ALA A 468 -12.29 -21.88 4.48
C ALA A 468 -11.45 -22.76 5.44
N GLU A 469 -10.35 -23.32 4.95
CA GLU A 469 -9.50 -24.26 5.69
C GLU A 469 -8.35 -23.57 6.44
N ASN A 470 -7.97 -22.34 6.06
CA ASN A 470 -6.90 -21.57 6.70
C ASN A 470 -7.41 -20.79 7.96
N PRO A 471 -7.00 -21.16 9.19
CA PRO A 471 -7.45 -20.51 10.43
C PRO A 471 -6.79 -19.15 10.71
N LEU A 472 -5.83 -18.72 9.88
CA LEU A 472 -5.17 -17.41 9.96
C LEU A 472 -5.69 -16.42 8.90
N ALA A 473 -6.55 -16.88 7.98
CA ALA A 473 -7.20 -16.01 7.00
C ALA A 473 -8.23 -15.10 7.69
N VAL A 474 -8.29 -13.84 7.25
CA VAL A 474 -9.28 -12.85 7.70
C VAL A 474 -10.16 -12.50 6.50
N PRO A 475 -11.15 -13.34 6.16
CA PRO A 475 -11.92 -13.21 4.92
C PRO A 475 -12.85 -11.98 4.93
N VAL A 476 -13.24 -11.52 3.74
CA VAL A 476 -14.23 -10.45 3.59
C VAL A 476 -15.58 -10.87 4.21
N PRO A 477 -16.21 -10.05 5.07
CA PRO A 477 -17.55 -10.30 5.62
C PRO A 477 -18.59 -10.51 4.51
N GLY A 478 -19.63 -11.32 4.77
CA GLY A 478 -20.60 -11.71 3.73
C GLY A 478 -20.10 -12.83 2.80
N GLY A 479 -19.04 -13.55 3.18
CA GLY A 479 -18.66 -14.81 2.55
C GLY A 479 -18.18 -14.64 1.10
N LYS A 480 -18.83 -15.31 0.14
CA LYS A 480 -18.51 -15.15 -1.30
C LYS A 480 -19.19 -13.92 -1.91
N ALA A 481 -20.39 -13.56 -1.46
CA ALA A 481 -21.10 -12.38 -1.95
C ALA A 481 -20.36 -11.08 -1.57
N GLY A 482 -19.83 -11.00 -0.34
CA GLY A 482 -19.00 -9.88 0.10
C GLY A 482 -17.75 -9.67 -0.75
N VAL A 483 -17.04 -10.75 -1.12
CA VAL A 483 -15.89 -10.66 -2.05
C VAL A 483 -16.30 -10.19 -3.43
N TRP A 484 -17.42 -10.70 -3.98
CA TRP A 484 -17.93 -10.24 -5.27
C TRP A 484 -18.30 -8.75 -5.25
N ILE A 485 -18.97 -8.28 -4.18
CA ILE A 485 -19.32 -6.86 -4.02
C ILE A 485 -18.05 -6.00 -3.88
N CYS A 486 -17.15 -6.33 -2.96
CA CYS A 486 -15.95 -5.53 -2.72
C CYS A 486 -14.98 -5.55 -3.91
N GLY A 487 -14.84 -6.71 -4.56
CA GLY A 487 -14.03 -6.88 -5.76
C GLY A 487 -14.63 -6.13 -6.96
N ALA A 488 -15.93 -6.25 -7.22
CA ALA A 488 -16.57 -5.57 -8.35
C ALA A 488 -16.58 -4.04 -8.16
N LEU A 489 -16.91 -3.54 -6.97
CA LEU A 489 -16.86 -2.10 -6.68
C LEU A 489 -15.44 -1.54 -6.85
N GLY A 490 -14.44 -2.20 -6.27
CA GLY A 490 -13.03 -1.82 -6.42
C GLY A 490 -12.57 -1.83 -7.87
N PHE A 491 -12.88 -2.90 -8.62
CA PHE A 491 -12.53 -3.03 -10.04
C PHE A 491 -13.22 -1.94 -10.89
N ILE A 492 -14.50 -1.65 -10.65
CA ILE A 492 -15.25 -0.62 -11.37
C ILE A 492 -14.68 0.78 -11.07
N VAL A 493 -14.41 1.13 -9.81
CA VAL A 493 -13.83 2.44 -9.47
C VAL A 493 -12.44 2.62 -10.07
N VAL A 494 -11.61 1.58 -10.10
CA VAL A 494 -10.26 1.61 -10.70
C VAL A 494 -10.33 1.68 -12.23
N LEU A 495 -11.24 0.93 -12.86
CA LEU A 495 -11.45 0.97 -14.32
C LEU A 495 -11.98 2.34 -14.76
N LEU A 496 -12.95 2.90 -14.03
CA LEU A 496 -13.40 4.27 -14.23
C LEU A 496 -12.25 5.24 -13.99
N GLY A 497 -11.47 5.08 -12.93
CA GLY A 497 -10.27 5.88 -12.66
C GLY A 497 -9.32 5.95 -13.85
N ILE A 498 -8.98 4.81 -14.46
CA ILE A 498 -8.16 4.76 -15.69
C ILE A 498 -8.83 5.53 -16.84
N ILE A 499 -10.12 5.31 -17.09
CA ILE A 499 -10.86 5.97 -18.18
C ILE A 499 -10.90 7.49 -17.97
N LEU A 500 -11.08 7.95 -16.72
CA LEU A 500 -11.20 9.36 -16.38
C LEU A 500 -9.83 10.07 -16.31
N SER A 501 -8.73 9.36 -16.06
CA SER A 501 -7.37 9.90 -16.21
C SER A 501 -6.99 10.17 -17.68
N PHE A 502 -7.69 9.61 -18.67
CA PHE A 502 -7.55 10.02 -20.08
C PHE A 502 -8.33 11.30 -20.42
N VAL A 503 -9.25 11.77 -19.55
CA VAL A 503 -9.96 13.04 -19.76
C VAL A 503 -9.03 14.19 -19.36
N PRO A 504 -8.63 15.07 -20.31
CA PRO A 504 -7.77 16.21 -20.01
C PRO A 504 -8.48 17.24 -19.11
N PRO A 505 -7.73 17.95 -18.24
CA PRO A 505 -8.26 19.09 -17.50
C PRO A 505 -8.60 20.27 -18.43
N GLY A 506 -9.57 21.08 -18.01
CA GLY A 506 -10.12 22.19 -18.80
C GLY A 506 -9.06 23.15 -19.35
N GLY A 507 -9.13 23.41 -20.66
CA GLY A 507 -8.26 24.38 -21.35
C GLY A 507 -6.93 23.83 -21.87
N SER A 508 -6.68 22.52 -21.78
CA SER A 508 -5.54 21.86 -22.44
C SER A 508 -5.90 21.32 -23.83
N ASP A 509 -4.90 21.19 -24.73
CA ASP A 509 -5.09 20.57 -26.05
C ASP A 509 -5.21 19.06 -25.90
N VAL A 510 -6.39 18.53 -26.20
CA VAL A 510 -6.77 17.11 -26.04
C VAL A 510 -5.79 16.19 -26.76
N LEU A 511 -5.37 16.52 -27.98
CA LEU A 511 -4.52 15.65 -28.79
C LEU A 511 -3.08 15.61 -28.27
N ASP A 512 -2.55 16.76 -27.82
CA ASP A 512 -1.21 16.83 -27.22
C ASP A 512 -1.16 16.12 -25.86
N PHE A 513 -2.22 16.23 -25.06
CA PHE A 513 -2.39 15.50 -23.79
C PHE A 513 -2.48 13.99 -24.02
N GLU A 514 -3.43 13.53 -24.83
CA GLU A 514 -3.67 12.10 -25.11
C GLU A 514 -2.42 11.44 -25.71
N VAL A 515 -1.79 12.03 -26.72
CA VAL A 515 -0.60 11.45 -27.38
C VAL A 515 0.57 11.31 -26.41
N LYS A 516 0.78 12.27 -25.49
CA LYS A 516 1.83 12.18 -24.47
C LYS A 516 1.51 11.15 -23.39
N LEU A 517 0.28 11.15 -22.88
CA LEU A 517 -0.18 10.25 -21.82
C LEU A 517 -0.21 8.79 -22.30
N ILE A 518 -0.85 8.53 -23.45
CA ILE A 518 -0.89 7.21 -24.09
C ILE A 518 0.52 6.80 -24.52
N GLY A 519 1.28 7.68 -25.16
CA GLY A 519 2.64 7.39 -25.62
C GLY A 519 3.59 6.97 -24.49
N GLY A 520 3.58 7.68 -23.36
CA GLY A 520 4.39 7.33 -22.18
C GLY A 520 3.93 6.04 -21.49
N THR A 521 2.63 5.86 -21.32
CA THR A 521 2.04 4.70 -20.64
C THR A 521 2.20 3.42 -21.48
N VAL A 522 1.83 3.47 -22.77
CA VAL A 522 1.98 2.34 -23.69
C VAL A 522 3.46 2.07 -23.97
N GLY A 523 4.30 3.09 -24.11
CA GLY A 523 5.74 2.93 -24.28
C GLY A 523 6.39 2.18 -23.10
N THR A 524 6.07 2.55 -21.86
CA THR A 524 6.59 1.85 -20.67
C THR A 524 6.02 0.44 -20.51
N LEU A 525 4.76 0.19 -20.91
CA LEU A 525 4.20 -1.16 -20.99
C LEU A 525 4.92 -2.03 -22.04
N LEU A 526 5.17 -1.51 -23.25
CA LEU A 526 5.87 -2.22 -24.32
C LEU A 526 7.33 -2.56 -23.94
N ILE A 527 8.03 -1.66 -23.23
CA ILE A 527 9.36 -1.94 -22.67
C ILE A 527 9.29 -3.10 -21.66
N GLY A 528 8.32 -3.09 -20.75
CA GLY A 528 8.10 -4.19 -19.81
C GLY A 528 7.82 -5.53 -20.50
N LEU A 529 6.92 -5.53 -21.49
CA LEU A 529 6.62 -6.71 -22.29
C LEU A 529 7.86 -7.22 -23.04
N TYR A 530 8.64 -6.36 -23.68
CA TYR A 530 9.89 -6.74 -24.32
C TYR A 530 10.88 -7.42 -23.35
N LEU A 531 11.03 -6.89 -22.13
CA LEU A 531 11.86 -7.48 -21.09
C LEU A 531 11.33 -8.85 -20.64
N TYR A 532 10.02 -8.99 -20.38
CA TYR A 532 9.41 -10.28 -20.04
C TYR A 532 9.64 -11.33 -21.13
N TRP A 533 9.36 -11.01 -22.39
CA TRP A 533 9.52 -11.95 -23.50
C TRP A 533 10.98 -12.33 -23.73
N ARG A 534 11.94 -11.43 -23.48
CA ARG A 534 13.37 -11.72 -23.49
C ARG A 534 13.76 -12.68 -22.35
N GLY A 535 13.36 -12.39 -21.11
CA GLY A 535 13.67 -13.24 -19.94
C GLY A 535 12.99 -14.61 -20.00
N ALA A 536 11.75 -14.68 -20.49
CA ALA A 536 11.01 -15.92 -20.72
C ALA A 536 11.71 -16.83 -21.75
N ARG A 537 12.23 -16.26 -22.85
CA ARG A 537 13.03 -17.01 -23.83
C ARG A 537 14.35 -17.53 -23.24
N SER A 538 15.03 -16.73 -22.41
CA SER A 538 16.23 -17.20 -21.69
C SER A 538 15.92 -18.39 -20.77
N LYS A 539 14.83 -18.33 -19.98
CA LYS A 539 14.34 -19.46 -19.16
C LYS A 539 13.93 -20.72 -19.96
N GLN A 540 13.73 -20.61 -21.26
CA GLN A 540 13.36 -21.74 -22.14
C GLN A 540 14.57 -22.31 -22.89
N ALA A 541 15.76 -21.73 -22.71
CA ALA A 541 17.03 -22.17 -23.27
C ALA A 541 18.04 -22.64 -22.20
N GLU A 542 17.63 -22.60 -20.92
CA GLU A 542 18.29 -23.20 -19.75
C GLU A 542 17.58 -24.52 -19.36
#